data_AF-A0A1C5MFN8-F1
#
_entry.id   AF-A0A1C5MFN8-F1
#
_cell.length_a   1.000
_cell.length_b   1.000
_cell.length_c   1.000
_cell.angle_alpha   90.00
_cell.angle_beta   90.00
_cell.angle_gamma   90.00
#
_symmetry.space_group_name_H-M   'P 1'
#
loop_
_entity.id
_entity.type
_entity.pdbx_description
1 polymer ?
#
loop_
_entity_poly.entity_id
_entity_poly.type
_entity_poly.pdbx_seq_one_letter_code
_entity_poly.pdbx_strand_id
1 'polypeptide(L)' 'MVKTYIVKKGQKPTKEQIRAIKEAKKHPITFDKDCEELSPAMQKAFRCAVIQRNRRIHEERT' A
#
# COMPACT_ATOMS: atom_id res chain seq x y z
N MET A 1 -14.93 12.77 -5.57
CA MET A 1 -14.40 12.55 -6.93
C MET A 1 -13.27 11.53 -6.84
N VAL A 2 -13.46 10.32 -7.36
CA VAL A 2 -12.43 9.26 -7.34
C VAL A 2 -11.44 9.51 -8.48
N LYS A 3 -10.14 9.55 -8.19
CA LYS A 3 -9.08 9.69 -9.21
C LYS A 3 -8.50 8.31 -9.53
N THR A 4 -8.68 7.86 -10.76
CA THR A 4 -8.10 6.59 -11.25
C THR A 4 -6.71 6.85 -11.82
N TYR A 5 -5.72 6.07 -11.36
CA TYR A 5 -4.34 6.14 -11.87
C TYR A 5 -4.03 4.89 -12.69
N ILE A 6 -3.58 5.08 -13.94
CA ILE A 6 -3.05 4.00 -14.77
C ILE A 6 -1.54 3.92 -14.53
N VAL A 7 -1.08 2.85 -13.90
CA VAL A 7 0.34 2.62 -13.59
C VAL A 7 0.85 1.42 -14.39
N LYS A 8 1.92 1.63 -15.18
CA LYS A 8 2.60 0.54 -15.90
C LYS A 8 3.53 -0.23 -14.96
N LYS A 9 3.79 -1.51 -15.26
CA LYS A 9 4.75 -2.33 -14.49
C LYS A 9 6.11 -1.64 -14.47
N GLY A 10 6.66 -1.40 -13.27
CA GLY A 10 7.95 -0.75 -13.07
C GLY A 10 7.95 0.78 -13.11
N GLN A 11 6.80 1.42 -13.35
CA GLN A 11 6.69 2.88 -13.34
C GLN A 11 6.89 3.42 -11.92
N LYS A 12 7.90 4.27 -11.74
CA LYS A 12 8.11 4.99 -10.48
C LYS A 12 7.07 6.12 -10.35
N PRO A 13 6.48 6.32 -9.17
CA PRO A 13 5.51 7.39 -8.97
C PRO A 13 6.16 8.76 -9.15
N THR A 14 5.40 9.71 -9.70
CA THR A 14 5.86 11.08 -9.90
C THR A 14 6.01 11.82 -8.57
N LYS A 15 6.79 12.91 -8.56
CA LYS A 15 6.97 13.74 -7.34
C LYS A 15 5.64 14.24 -6.77
N GLU A 16 4.68 14.56 -7.64
CA GLU A 16 3.34 15.00 -7.25
C GLU A 16 2.52 13.87 -6.61
N GLN A 17 2.57 12.66 -7.17
CA GLN A 17 1.92 11.50 -6.57
C GLN A 17 2.50 11.18 -5.20
N ILE A 18 3.82 11.27 -5.03
CA ILE A 18 4.48 11.09 -3.74
C ILE A 18 4.03 12.18 -2.75
N ARG A 19 3.90 13.43 -3.20
CA ARG A 19 3.40 14.54 -2.36
C ARG A 19 1.96 14.28 -1.91
N ALA A 20 1.08 13.86 -2.83
CA ALA A 20 -0.30 13.52 -2.52
C ALA A 20 -0.40 12.39 -1.48
N ILE A 21 0.43 11.34 -1.60
CA ILE A 21 0.50 10.25 -0.62
C ILE A 21 0.94 10.78 0.75
N LYS A 22 1.96 11.65 0.80
CA LYS A 22 2.45 12.25 2.05
C LYS A 22 1.40 13.13 2.73
N GLU A 23 0.62 13.86 1.94
CA GLU A 23 -0.47 14.68 2.45
C GLU A 23 -1.62 13.82 2.96
N ALA A 24 -2.05 12.81 2.20
CA ALA A 24 -3.06 11.85 2.61
C ALA A 24 -2.70 11.16 3.94
N LYS A 25 -1.42 10.81 4.14
CA LYS A 25 -0.92 10.20 5.40
C LYS A 25 -1.16 11.07 6.63
N LYS A 26 -1.29 12.40 6.50
CA LYS A 26 -1.53 13.30 7.64
C LYS A 26 -2.96 13.22 8.17
N HIS A 27 -3.89 12.71 7.37
CA HIS A 27 -5.27 12.57 7.79
C HIS A 27 -5.45 11.25 8.57
N PRO A 28 -6.23 11.26 9.67
CA PRO A 28 -6.49 10.05 10.44
C PRO A 28 -7.29 9.05 9.60
N ILE A 29 -7.02 7.76 9.81
CA ILE A 29 -7.81 6.69 9.22
C ILE A 29 -9.08 6.55 10.06
N THR A 30 -10.24 6.84 9.47
CA THR A 30 -11.54 6.65 10.10
C THR A 30 -12.09 5.29 9.69
N PHE A 31 -12.12 4.35 10.64
CA PHE A 31 -12.77 3.06 10.47
C PHE A 31 -14.28 3.22 10.70
N ASP A 32 -15.08 2.63 9.84
CA ASP A 32 -16.53 2.57 9.99
C ASP A 32 -16.97 1.13 10.31
N LYS A 33 -18.27 0.92 10.49
CA LYS A 33 -18.82 -0.40 10.84
C LYS A 33 -18.63 -1.45 9.73
N ASP A 34 -18.43 -1.01 8.49
CA ASP A 34 -18.25 -1.88 7.33
C ASP A 34 -16.76 -2.14 7.07
N CYS A 35 -15.86 -1.36 7.68
CA CYS A 35 -14.42 -1.37 7.50
C CYS A 35 -13.71 -1.20 8.84
N GLU A 36 -13.83 -2.21 9.70
CA GLU A 36 -13.15 -2.27 10.98
C GLU A 36 -11.63 -2.45 10.84
N GLU A 37 -10.89 -2.17 11.91
CA GLU A 37 -9.45 -2.39 11.94
C GLU A 37 -9.11 -3.88 11.83
N LEU A 38 -8.02 -4.20 11.12
CA LEU A 38 -7.54 -5.57 11.02
C LEU A 38 -7.15 -6.12 12.40
N SER A 39 -7.60 -7.33 12.71
CA SER A 39 -7.15 -8.02 13.92
C SER A 39 -5.62 -8.20 13.93
N PRO A 40 -4.97 -8.29 15.11
CA PRO A 40 -3.53 -8.49 15.20
C PRO A 40 -3.02 -9.70 14.39
N ALA A 41 -3.80 -10.78 14.34
CA ALA A 41 -3.49 -11.96 13.56
C ALA A 41 -3.53 -11.69 12.05
N MET A 42 -4.55 -10.97 11.56
CA MET A 42 -4.65 -10.58 10.16
C MET A 42 -3.54 -9.62 9.75
N GLN A 43 -3.21 -8.65 10.61
CA GLN A 43 -2.11 -7.73 10.35
C GLN A 43 -0.77 -8.46 10.27
N LYS A 44 -0.53 -9.46 11.14
CA LYS A 44 0.65 -10.33 11.08
C LYS A 44 0.70 -11.13 9.77
N ALA A 45 -0.41 -11.77 9.39
CA ALA A 45 -0.48 -12.53 8.14
C ALA A 45 -0.19 -11.65 6.91
N PHE A 46 -0.75 -10.44 6.88
CA PHE A 46 -0.49 -9.46 5.82
C PHE A 46 0.99 -9.07 5.73
N ARG A 47 1.62 -8.75 6.87
CA ARG A 47 3.05 -8.43 6.92
C ARG A 47 3.90 -9.59 6.39
N CYS A 48 3.61 -10.83 6.80
CA CYS A 48 4.30 -12.02 6.32
C CYS A 48 4.17 -12.20 4.80
N ALA A 49 2.96 -12.04 4.26
CA ALA A 49 2.71 -12.14 2.82
C ALA A 49 3.49 -11.09 2.01
N VAL A 50 3.52 -9.84 2.49
CA VAL A 50 4.29 -8.75 1.85
C VAL A 50 5.79 -9.06 1.86
N ILE A 51 6.33 -9.53 2.99
CA ILE A 51 7.76 -9.87 3.10
C ILE A 51 8.12 -10.99 2.12
N GLN A 52 7.34 -12.07 2.07
CA GLN A 52 7.59 -13.19 1.16
C GLN A 52 7.51 -12.77 -0.31
N ARG A 53 6.52 -11.95 -0.67
CA ARG A 53 6.41 -11.37 -2.02
C ARG A 53 7.65 -10.55 -2.36
N ASN A 54 8.11 -9.70 -1.46
CA ASN A 54 9.26 -8.83 -1.72
C ASN A 54 10.56 -9.63 -1.87
N ARG A 55 10.72 -10.73 -1.10
CA ARG A 55 11.84 -11.67 -1.28
C ARG A 55 11.84 -12.29 -2.68
N ARG A 56 10.70 -12.84 -3.10
CA ARG A 56 10.56 -13.40 -4.47
C ARG A 56 10.86 -12.36 -5.56
N ILE A 57 10.34 -11.14 -5.43
CA ILE A 57 10.62 -10.07 -6.40
C ILE A 57 12.11 -9.71 -6.42
N HIS A 58 12.81 -9.78 -5.29
CA HIS A 58 14.24 -9.53 -5.23
C HIS A 58 15.02 -10.65 -5.93
N GLU A 59 14.70 -11.92 -5.64
CA GLU A 59 15.30 -13.11 -6.26
C GLU A 59 15.07 -13.14 -7.77
N GLU A 60 13.88 -12.77 -8.25
CA GLU A 60 13.55 -12.70 -9.70
C GLU A 60 14.26 -11.54 -10.43
N ARG A 61 14.86 -10.59 -9.70
CA ARG A 61 15.53 -9.39 -10.27
C ARG A 61 17.06 -9.42 -10.17
N THR A 62 17.62 -10.36 -9.41
CA THR A 62 19.06 -10.66 -9.31
C THR A 62 19.43 -11.79 -10.27
#